data_AF-A0A435GET8-F1
#
_entry.id   AF-A0A435GET8-F1
#
_cell.length_a   1.000
_cell.length_b   1.000
_cell.length_c   1.000
_cell.angle_alpha   90.00
_cell.angle_beta   90.00
_cell.angle_gamma   90.00
#
_symmetry.space_group_name_H-M   'P 1'
#
loop_
_entity.id
_entity.type
_entity.pdbx_description
1 polymer ?
#
loop_
_entity_poly.entity_id
_entity_poly.type
_entity_poly.pdbx_seq_one_letter_code
_entity_poly.pdbx_strand_id
1 'polypeptide(L)'
;MLRPQTKHAVPPAGDVCRLSAVELAGAIRERELCVREVVAAFLDRIEAVNPLVNAIVSLRDRADILREADAADASPTRAKTNPLFGLPMAIKDLASTTGLRTSFGSPIFADFVPQEDDFFVERIRNAGAI
;
A
#
# COMPACT_ATOMS: atom_id res chain seq x y z
N MET A 1 8.61 -30.14 -1.91
CA MET A 1 7.82 -29.71 -3.09
C MET A 1 8.64 -28.66 -3.84
N LEU A 2 8.99 -28.89 -5.11
CA LEU A 2 9.66 -27.86 -5.92
C LEU A 2 8.67 -26.74 -6.27
N ARG A 3 9.00 -25.50 -5.93
CA ARG A 3 8.25 -24.32 -6.38
C ARG A 3 8.38 -24.25 -7.91
N PRO A 4 7.28 -24.12 -8.68
CA PRO A 4 7.36 -23.90 -10.11
C PRO A 4 8.25 -22.68 -10.39
N GLN A 5 9.16 -22.77 -11.36
CA GLN A 5 9.93 -21.61 -11.79
C GLN A 5 8.96 -20.57 -12.36
N THR A 6 8.96 -19.37 -11.79
CA THR A 6 8.14 -18.26 -12.28
C THR A 6 8.63 -17.84 -13.65
N LYS A 7 7.71 -17.64 -14.61
CA LYS A 7 8.02 -17.18 -15.98
C LYS A 7 8.71 -15.81 -16.02
N HIS A 8 8.59 -15.04 -14.94
CA HIS A 8 9.19 -13.72 -14.79
C HIS A 8 10.30 -13.77 -13.75
N ALA A 9 11.50 -13.29 -14.13
CA ALA A 9 12.59 -13.03 -13.20
C ALA A 9 12.26 -11.77 -12.40
N VAL A 10 11.57 -11.93 -11.28
CA VAL A 10 11.18 -10.81 -10.41
C VAL A 10 12.40 -10.33 -9.63
N PRO A 11 12.75 -9.03 -9.66
CA PRO A 11 13.81 -8.47 -8.84
C PRO A 11 13.62 -8.79 -7.35
N PRO A 12 14.71 -9.11 -6.62
CA PRO A 12 14.62 -9.37 -5.20
C PRO A 12 14.02 -8.15 -4.47
N ALA A 13 13.25 -8.41 -3.42
CA ALA A 13 12.76 -7.35 -2.56
C ALA A 13 13.92 -6.76 -1.75
N GLY A 14 13.98 -5.43 -1.67
CA GLY A 14 14.84 -4.74 -0.71
C GLY A 14 14.39 -5.00 0.72
N ASP A 15 15.26 -4.74 1.70
CA ASP A 15 15.09 -5.18 3.09
C ASP A 15 13.78 -4.69 3.72
N VAL A 16 13.42 -3.42 3.50
CA VAL A 16 12.15 -2.84 3.99
C VAL A 16 10.93 -3.60 3.47
N CYS A 17 10.91 -3.98 2.18
CA CYS A 17 9.80 -4.74 1.58
C CYS A 17 9.77 -6.22 2.01
N ARG A 18 10.75 -6.69 2.78
CA ARG A 18 10.81 -8.05 3.34
C ARG A 18 10.35 -8.12 4.79
N LEU A 19 10.26 -6.98 5.46
CA LEU A 19 9.73 -6.90 6.82
C LEU A 19 8.23 -7.25 6.82
N SER A 20 7.81 -7.97 7.84
CA SER A 20 6.39 -8.20 8.14
C SER A 20 5.71 -6.90 8.58
N ALA A 21 4.38 -6.89 8.54
CA ALA A 21 3.60 -5.74 9.02
C ALA A 21 3.90 -5.39 10.49
N VAL A 22 4.15 -6.40 11.34
CA VAL A 22 4.48 -6.18 12.76
C VAL A 22 5.87 -5.58 12.93
N GLU A 23 6.84 -6.03 12.14
CA GLU A 23 8.20 -5.47 12.14
C GLU A 23 8.20 -4.03 11.62
N LEU A 24 7.50 -3.73 10.52
CA LEU A 24 7.35 -2.37 10.01
C LEU A 24 6.67 -1.45 11.03
N ALA A 25 5.55 -1.88 11.62
CA ALA A 25 4.85 -1.09 12.63
C ALA A 25 5.72 -0.85 13.88
N GLY A 26 6.52 -1.85 14.27
CA GLY A 26 7.53 -1.71 15.32
C GLY A 26 8.59 -0.67 14.97
N ALA A 27 9.25 -0.82 13.82
CA ALA A 27 10.30 0.08 13.36
C ALA A 27 9.81 1.53 13.22
N ILE A 28 8.59 1.74 12.69
CA ILE A 28 7.97 3.08 12.61
C ILE A 28 7.71 3.64 14.02
N ARG A 29 7.17 2.84 14.94
CA ARG A 29 6.86 3.27 16.30
C ARG A 29 8.12 3.64 17.09
N GLU A 30 9.19 2.86 16.95
CA GLU A 30 10.49 3.11 17.58
C GLU A 30 11.34 4.14 16.81
N ARG A 31 10.84 4.63 15.67
CA ARG A 31 11.49 5.63 14.79
C ARG A 31 12.81 5.15 14.17
N GLU A 32 12.94 3.85 13.97
CA GLU A 32 14.04 3.24 13.22
C GLU A 32 13.84 3.41 11.70
N LEU A 33 12.58 3.56 11.27
CA LEU A 33 12.18 3.91 9.90
C LEU A 33 11.12 5.00 9.96
N CYS A 34 11.12 5.93 9.00
CA CYS A 34 9.99 6.83 8.82
C CYS A 34 8.96 6.26 7.84
N VAL A 35 7.71 6.73 7.93
CA VAL A 35 6.61 6.30 7.07
C VAL A 35 6.93 6.59 5.61
N ARG A 36 7.53 7.75 5.33
CA ARG A 36 7.95 8.16 3.98
C ARG A 36 8.95 7.20 3.34
N GLU A 37 9.91 6.66 4.11
CA GLU A 37 10.89 5.67 3.65
C GLU A 37 10.22 4.33 3.33
N VAL A 38 9.34 3.87 4.23
CA VAL A 38 8.60 2.62 4.05
C VAL A 38 7.74 2.69 2.80
N VAL A 39 6.92 3.73 2.66
CA VAL A 39 6.04 3.91 1.49
C VAL A 39 6.86 4.05 0.20
N ALA A 40 7.98 4.77 0.22
CA ALA A 40 8.86 4.88 -0.95
C ALA A 40 9.35 3.51 -1.43
N ALA A 41 9.86 2.69 -0.51
CA ALA A 41 10.40 1.37 -0.84
C ALA A 41 9.36 0.48 -1.51
N PHE A 42 8.10 0.52 -1.05
CA PHE A 42 7.01 -0.23 -1.67
C PHE A 42 6.60 0.34 -3.03
N LEU A 43 6.57 1.66 -3.20
CA LEU A 43 6.29 2.27 -4.51
C LEU A 43 7.38 1.95 -5.53
N ASP A 44 8.65 1.99 -5.14
CA ASP A 44 9.79 1.61 -5.99
C ASP A 44 9.71 0.13 -6.39
N ARG A 45 9.27 -0.72 -5.46
CA ARG A 45 9.03 -2.14 -5.77
C ARG A 45 7.86 -2.33 -6.72
N ILE A 46 6.77 -1.57 -6.56
CA ILE A 46 5.63 -1.61 -7.48
C ILE A 46 6.09 -1.21 -8.88
N GLU A 47 6.86 -0.13 -9.02
CA GLU A 47 7.41 0.32 -10.30
C GLU A 47 8.28 -0.76 -10.97
N ALA A 48 9.17 -1.40 -10.21
CA ALA A 48 10.06 -2.43 -10.73
C ALA A 48 9.38 -3.77 -11.08
N VAL A 49 8.30 -4.14 -10.35
CA VAL A 49 7.73 -5.49 -10.41
C VAL A 49 6.37 -5.54 -11.09
N ASN A 50 5.51 -4.53 -10.89
CA ASN A 50 4.13 -4.57 -11.38
C ASN A 50 4.02 -4.72 -12.90
N PRO A 51 4.91 -4.16 -13.75
CA PRO A 51 4.88 -4.43 -15.19
C PRO A 51 5.02 -5.91 -15.58
N LEU A 52 5.57 -6.75 -14.69
CA LEU A 52 5.77 -8.18 -14.93
C LEU A 52 4.60 -9.05 -14.44
N VAL A 53 3.79 -8.56 -13.50
CA VAL A 53 2.76 -9.36 -12.80
C VAL A 53 1.36 -8.78 -12.86
N ASN A 54 1.23 -7.49 -13.18
CA ASN A 54 -0.03 -6.76 -13.26
C ASN A 54 -0.93 -6.93 -12.02
N ALA A 55 -0.33 -6.82 -10.83
CA ALA A 55 -1.01 -7.03 -9.55
C ALA A 55 -1.73 -5.79 -9.03
N ILE A 56 -1.21 -4.59 -9.33
CA ILE A 56 -1.81 -3.31 -8.98
C ILE A 56 -2.43 -2.72 -10.25
N VAL A 57 -3.76 -2.66 -10.29
CA VAL A 57 -4.55 -2.23 -11.46
C VAL A 57 -5.03 -0.78 -11.36
N SER A 58 -4.99 -0.21 -10.17
CA SER A 58 -5.41 1.14 -9.83
C SER A 58 -4.49 1.65 -8.72
N LEU A 59 -3.62 2.61 -9.04
CA LEU A 59 -2.63 3.18 -8.12
C LEU A 59 -2.84 4.69 -8.07
N ARG A 60 -2.81 5.27 -6.85
CA ARG A 60 -2.85 6.73 -6.69
C ARG A 60 -1.57 7.36 -7.22
N ASP A 61 -1.59 8.66 -7.46
CA ASP A 61 -0.39 9.38 -7.85
C ASP A 61 0.71 9.23 -6.79
N ARG A 62 1.95 8.97 -7.24
CA ARG A 62 3.09 8.75 -6.34
C ARG A 62 3.31 9.96 -5.43
N ALA A 63 3.24 11.19 -5.94
CA ALA A 63 3.49 12.37 -5.13
C ALA A 63 2.42 12.55 -4.04
N ASP A 64 1.17 12.22 -4.33
CA ASP A 64 0.08 12.27 -3.34
C ASP A 64 0.27 11.27 -2.20
N ILE A 65 0.64 10.03 -2.52
CA ILE A 65 0.90 9.00 -1.51
C ILE A 65 2.08 9.41 -0.63
N LEU A 66 3.15 9.94 -1.23
CA LEU A 66 4.34 10.38 -0.51
C LEU A 66 4.07 11.58 0.39
N ARG A 67 3.24 12.52 -0.06
CA ARG A 67 2.78 13.66 0.75
C ARG A 67 1.93 13.22 1.94
N GLU A 68 1.10 12.19 1.78
CA GLU A 68 0.35 11.58 2.90
C GLU A 68 1.30 10.92 3.90
N ALA A 69 2.35 10.23 3.41
CA ALA A 69 3.39 9.67 4.26
C ALA A 69 4.17 10.73 5.04
N ASP A 70 4.57 11.84 4.39
CA ASP A 70 5.23 12.98 5.05
C ASP A 70 4.33 13.59 6.14
N ALA A 71 3.02 13.70 5.88
CA ALA A 71 2.06 14.19 6.87
C ALA A 71 1.89 13.22 8.06
N ALA A 72 1.97 11.91 7.81
CA ALA A 72 1.99 10.91 8.87
C ALA A 72 3.24 11.06 9.75
N ASP A 73 4.42 11.21 9.15
CA ASP A 73 5.67 11.42 9.89
C ASP A 73 5.67 12.69 10.76
N ALA A 74 4.94 13.73 10.35
CA ALA A 74 4.73 14.93 11.16
C ALA A 74 3.85 14.72 12.41
N SER A 75 3.15 13.58 12.52
CA SER A 75 2.25 13.21 13.63
C SER A 75 2.62 11.87 14.28
N PRO A 76 3.86 11.70 14.79
CA PRO A 76 4.39 10.40 15.19
C PRO A 76 3.72 9.80 16.43
N THR A 77 2.97 10.60 17.20
CA THR A 77 2.19 10.09 18.34
C THR A 77 1.09 9.12 17.92
N ARG A 78 0.57 9.26 16.68
CA ARG A 78 -0.43 8.35 16.12
C ARG A 78 0.09 6.92 15.97
N ALA A 79 1.40 6.71 15.78
CA ALA A 79 2.00 5.37 15.75
C ALA A 79 1.76 4.56 17.03
N LYS A 80 1.43 5.22 18.16
CA LYS A 80 1.13 4.56 19.44
C LYS A 80 -0.34 4.15 19.60
N THR A 81 -1.25 4.77 18.85
CA THR A 81 -2.70 4.57 19.00
C THR A 81 -3.34 3.90 17.78
N ASN A 82 -2.69 3.98 16.62
CA ASN A 82 -3.20 3.48 15.36
C ASN A 82 -2.45 2.21 14.94
N PRO A 83 -3.12 1.03 14.89
CA PRO A 83 -2.45 -0.25 14.70
C PRO A 83 -1.88 -0.46 13.30
N LEU A 84 -2.34 0.29 12.29
CA LEU A 84 -1.85 0.21 10.91
C LEU A 84 -1.10 1.47 10.48
N PHE A 85 -0.70 2.31 11.43
CA PHE A 85 -0.09 3.61 11.16
C PHE A 85 1.11 3.51 10.20
N GLY A 86 1.00 4.15 9.05
CA GLY A 86 2.05 4.24 8.04
C GLY A 86 2.31 2.97 7.23
N LEU A 87 1.52 1.91 7.43
CA LEU A 87 1.69 0.68 6.66
C LEU A 87 1.09 0.82 5.26
N PRO A 88 1.84 0.49 4.19
CA PRO A 88 1.30 0.43 2.83
C PRO A 88 0.23 -0.66 2.70
N MET A 89 -0.93 -0.33 2.15
CA MET A 89 -2.05 -1.27 1.96
C MET A 89 -2.63 -1.20 0.55
N ALA A 90 -2.68 -2.35 -0.13
CA ALA A 90 -3.43 -2.49 -1.37
C ALA A 90 -4.83 -3.05 -1.07
N ILE A 91 -5.87 -2.32 -1.48
CA ILE A 91 -7.26 -2.80 -1.43
C ILE A 91 -7.56 -3.60 -2.70
N LYS A 92 -8.22 -4.75 -2.54
CA LYS A 92 -8.60 -5.56 -3.69
C LYS A 92 -9.63 -4.81 -4.54
N ASP A 93 -9.50 -4.92 -5.86
CA ASP A 93 -10.41 -4.34 -6.86
C ASP A 93 -11.79 -5.02 -6.90
N LEU A 94 -12.40 -5.18 -5.73
CA LEU A 94 -13.74 -5.69 -5.47
C LEU A 94 -14.43 -4.87 -4.36
N ALA A 95 -13.74 -3.87 -3.82
CA ALA A 95 -14.23 -3.03 -2.75
C ALA A 95 -14.17 -1.56 -3.15
N SER A 96 -15.22 -0.84 -2.79
CA SER A 96 -15.33 0.58 -3.09
C SER A 96 -14.21 1.33 -2.35
N THR A 97 -13.43 2.12 -3.08
CA THR A 97 -12.37 2.96 -2.52
C THR A 97 -12.45 4.34 -3.15
N THR A 98 -12.81 5.35 -2.36
CA THR A 98 -12.94 6.73 -2.83
C THR A 98 -11.63 7.23 -3.43
N GLY A 99 -11.72 7.82 -4.63
CA GLY A 99 -10.57 8.38 -5.35
C GLY A 99 -9.72 7.35 -6.10
N LEU A 100 -10.10 6.06 -6.09
CA LEU A 100 -9.52 5.03 -6.94
C LEU A 100 -10.59 4.44 -7.85
N ARG A 101 -10.19 3.96 -9.03
CA ARG A 101 -11.08 3.16 -9.87
C ARG A 101 -11.30 1.79 -9.22
N THR A 102 -12.56 1.36 -9.16
CA THR A 102 -12.97 0.01 -8.74
C THR A 102 -13.65 -0.69 -9.92
N SER A 103 -12.93 -1.57 -10.62
CA SER A 103 -13.42 -2.19 -11.86
C SER A 103 -14.12 -3.53 -11.66
N PHE A 104 -14.03 -4.12 -10.48
CA PHE A 104 -14.49 -5.48 -10.20
C PHE A 104 -13.89 -6.55 -11.15
N GLY A 105 -12.75 -6.24 -11.77
CA GLY A 105 -12.17 -7.05 -12.84
C GLY A 105 -13.02 -7.12 -14.13
N SER A 106 -13.92 -6.16 -14.36
CA SER A 106 -14.85 -6.14 -15.50
C SER A 106 -14.72 -4.85 -16.31
N PRO A 107 -14.64 -4.93 -17.66
CA PRO A 107 -14.62 -3.75 -18.52
C PRO A 107 -15.85 -2.84 -18.37
N ILE A 108 -16.98 -3.38 -17.89
CA ILE A 108 -18.21 -2.61 -17.65
C ILE A 108 -17.98 -1.49 -16.63
N PHE A 109 -17.07 -1.70 -15.68
CA PHE A 109 -16.75 -0.75 -14.61
C PHE A 109 -15.36 -0.12 -14.77
N ALA A 110 -14.78 -0.13 -15.98
CA ALA A 110 -13.41 0.31 -16.23
C ALA A 110 -13.10 1.74 -15.75
N ASP A 111 -14.12 2.62 -15.77
CA ASP A 111 -14.04 4.03 -15.38
C ASP A 111 -14.83 4.35 -14.10
N PHE A 112 -15.31 3.33 -13.38
CA PHE A 112 -16.08 3.54 -12.16
C PHE A 112 -15.17 3.99 -11.01
N VAL A 113 -15.44 5.19 -10.48
CA VAL A 113 -14.80 5.74 -9.28
C VAL A 113 -15.88 5.90 -8.20
N PRO A 114 -15.85 5.08 -7.13
CA PRO A 114 -16.80 5.19 -6.03
C PRO A 114 -16.71 6.55 -5.33
N GLN A 115 -17.85 7.05 -4.83
CA GLN A 115 -17.90 8.27 -4.02
C GLN A 115 -17.54 8.01 -2.55
N GLU A 116 -17.71 6.77 -2.09
CA GLU A 116 -17.53 6.35 -0.71
C GLU A 116 -16.70 5.06 -0.62
N ASP A 117 -15.93 4.94 0.47
CA ASP A 117 -15.20 3.74 0.84
C ASP A 117 -16.19 2.67 1.33
N ASP A 118 -15.94 1.39 1.03
CA ASP A 118 -16.61 0.31 1.78
C ASP A 118 -16.20 0.37 3.26
N PHE A 119 -17.08 -0.06 4.17
CA PHE A 119 -16.85 0.07 5.62
C PHE A 119 -15.50 -0.45 6.13
N PHE A 120 -14.99 -1.53 5.56
CA PHE A 120 -13.70 -2.07 6.00
C PHE A 120 -12.51 -1.26 5.45
N VAL A 121 -12.65 -0.64 4.27
CA VAL A 121 -11.65 0.25 3.66
C VAL A 121 -11.52 1.51 4.52
N GLU A 122 -12.66 2.11 4.87
CA GLU A 122 -12.70 3.27 5.77
C GLU A 122 -12.01 2.97 7.11
N ARG A 123 -12.29 1.81 7.72
CA ARG A 123 -11.66 1.37 8.98
C ARG A 123 -10.15 1.19 8.86
N ILE A 124 -9.67 0.64 7.74
CA ILE A 124 -8.23 0.49 7.46
C ILE A 124 -7.55 1.86 7.39
N ARG A 125 -8.15 2.80 6.66
CA ARG A 125 -7.67 4.18 6.54
C ARG A 125 -7.65 4.89 7.90
N ASN A 126 -8.74 4.78 8.66
CA ASN A 126 -8.85 5.36 10.01
C ASN A 126 -7.83 4.77 10.99
N ALA A 127 -7.49 3.48 10.83
CA ALA A 127 -6.42 2.82 11.56
C ALA A 127 -5.01 3.25 11.13
N GLY A 128 -4.87 4.14 10.15
CA GLY A 128 -3.64 4.82 9.77
C GLY A 128 -2.85 4.21 8.62
N ALA A 129 -3.40 3.25 7.89
CA ALA A 129 -2.77 2.69 6.69
C ALA A 129 -2.71 3.72 5.54
N ILE A 130 -1.75 3.53 4.63
CA ILE A 130 -1.49 4.40 3.47
C ILE A 130 -1.67 3.64 2.16
#